data_AF-A0A926IIQ3-F1
#
_entry.id   AF-A0A926IIQ3-F1
#
_cell.length_a   1.000
_cell.length_b   1.000
_cell.length_c   1.000
_cell.angle_alpha   90.00
_cell.angle_beta   90.00
_cell.angle_gamma   90.00
#
_symmetry.space_group_name_H-M   'P 1'
#
loop_
_entity.id
_entity.type
_entity.pdbx_description
1 polymer ?
#
loop_
_entity_poly.entity_id
_entity_poly.type
_entity_poly.pdbx_seq_one_letter_code
_entity_poly.pdbx_strand_id
1 'polypeptide(L)'
;EGTDYNVVVPDLPGCVTFGKNLPDAIQMARDAMSMWLCDAENNMEAIPSASANVMCNEGGFVNLVDCDTDIYRRENDNRAVKKTLSIPSWLNAKAERAGVNFSQVLQDGLKQKLNIQ
;
A
#
# COMPACT_ATOMS: atom_id res chain seq x y z
N GLU A 1 25.83 -15.83 -16.51
CA GLU A 1 25.47 -15.79 -15.09
C GLU A 1 25.12 -14.34 -14.77
N GLY A 2 23.86 -14.07 -14.40
CA GLY A 2 23.30 -12.72 -14.37
C GLY A 2 23.83 -11.90 -13.19
N THR A 3 24.20 -10.65 -13.43
CA THR A 3 24.63 -9.64 -12.44
C THR A 3 23.41 -9.09 -11.67
N ASP A 4 22.56 -9.96 -11.18
CA ASP A 4 21.33 -9.57 -10.50
C ASP A 4 21.64 -9.18 -9.04
N TYR A 5 20.92 -8.19 -8.53
CA TYR A 5 20.99 -7.72 -7.16
C TYR A 5 19.96 -8.48 -6.33
N ASN A 6 20.42 -9.25 -5.36
CA ASN A 6 19.54 -9.86 -4.35
C ASN A 6 19.30 -8.85 -3.22
N VAL A 7 18.05 -8.71 -2.80
CA VAL A 7 17.64 -7.80 -1.73
C VAL A 7 16.94 -8.59 -0.64
N VAL A 8 17.34 -8.32 0.60
CA VAL A 8 16.73 -8.88 1.81
C VAL A 8 16.37 -7.72 2.70
N VAL A 9 15.14 -7.72 3.23
CA VAL A 9 14.70 -6.72 4.20
C VAL A 9 14.80 -7.35 5.59
N PRO A 10 15.81 -6.98 6.40
CA PRO A 10 16.10 -7.69 7.66
C PRO A 10 14.96 -7.58 8.67
N ASP A 11 14.23 -6.47 8.65
CA ASP A 11 13.14 -6.19 9.59
C ASP A 11 11.84 -6.93 9.23
N LEU A 12 11.70 -7.42 7.99
CA LEU A 12 10.49 -8.07 7.50
C LEU A 12 10.80 -9.55 7.18
N PRO A 13 10.56 -10.49 8.12
CA PRO A 13 10.92 -11.89 7.93
C PRO A 13 10.34 -12.48 6.64
N GLY A 14 11.20 -13.10 5.84
CA GLY A 14 10.82 -13.70 4.56
C GLY A 14 10.63 -12.72 3.40
N CYS A 15 10.78 -11.40 3.62
CA CYS A 15 10.76 -10.41 2.56
C CYS A 15 12.10 -10.41 1.81
N VAL A 16 12.15 -11.19 0.74
CA VAL A 16 13.29 -11.32 -0.16
C VAL A 16 12.86 -11.08 -1.59
N THR A 17 13.69 -10.40 -2.36
CA THR A 17 13.42 -10.09 -3.77
C THR A 17 14.73 -9.90 -4.53
N PHE A 18 14.66 -9.66 -5.83
CA PHE A 18 15.83 -9.41 -6.65
C PHE A 18 15.50 -8.49 -7.82
N GLY A 19 16.51 -7.83 -8.38
CA GLY A 19 16.37 -7.01 -9.57
C GLY A 19 17.60 -7.12 -10.48
N LYS A 20 17.41 -6.85 -11.77
CA LYS A 20 18.46 -6.99 -12.81
C LYS A 20 19.56 -5.95 -12.71
N ASN A 21 19.27 -4.83 -12.05
CA ASN A 21 20.18 -3.73 -11.78
C ASN A 21 19.71 -3.01 -10.51
N LEU A 22 20.50 -2.04 -10.03
CA LEU A 22 20.23 -1.35 -8.78
C LEU A 22 18.85 -0.65 -8.75
N PRO A 23 18.47 0.20 -9.74
CA PRO A 23 17.13 0.79 -9.77
C PRO A 23 16.00 -0.24 -9.73
N ASP A 24 16.11 -1.30 -10.53
CA ASP A 24 15.14 -2.38 -10.58
C ASP A 24 15.03 -3.08 -9.21
N ALA A 25 16.17 -3.38 -8.58
CA ALA A 25 16.20 -4.01 -7.26
C ALA A 25 15.58 -3.14 -6.15
N ILE A 26 15.79 -1.82 -6.19
CA ILE A 26 15.14 -0.89 -5.26
C ILE A 26 13.63 -0.86 -5.48
N GLN A 27 13.17 -0.86 -6.74
CA GLN A 27 11.75 -0.92 -7.04
C GLN A 27 11.13 -2.24 -6.58
N MET A 28 11.77 -3.36 -6.88
CA MET A 28 11.34 -4.69 -6.44
C MET A 28 11.32 -4.80 -4.90
N ALA A 29 12.27 -4.16 -4.21
CA ALA A 29 12.29 -4.07 -2.76
C ALA A 29 11.08 -3.29 -2.22
N ARG A 30 10.79 -2.11 -2.80
CA ARG A 30 9.63 -1.31 -2.41
C ARG A 30 8.32 -2.08 -2.61
N ASP A 31 8.17 -2.77 -3.73
CA ASP A 31 6.97 -3.56 -4.03
C ASP A 31 6.82 -4.73 -3.03
N ALA A 32 7.89 -5.49 -2.78
CA ALA A 32 7.88 -6.61 -1.84
C ALA A 32 7.61 -6.17 -0.40
N MET A 33 8.22 -5.07 0.05
CA MET A 33 7.97 -4.47 1.37
C MET A 33 6.51 -4.02 1.49
N SER A 34 5.99 -3.32 0.48
CA SER A 34 4.63 -2.78 0.51
C SER A 34 3.60 -3.91 0.54
N MET A 35 3.82 -4.99 -0.21
CA MET A 35 2.98 -6.19 -0.18
C MET A 35 2.99 -6.86 1.19
N TRP A 36 4.18 -7.08 1.77
CA TRP A 36 4.33 -7.69 3.10
C TRP A 36 3.61 -6.88 4.18
N LEU A 37 3.83 -5.56 4.20
CA LEU A 37 3.21 -4.66 5.18
C LEU A 37 1.70 -4.60 5.01
N CYS A 38 1.20 -4.55 3.77
CA CYS A 38 -0.24 -4.58 3.52
C CYS A 38 -0.90 -5.86 4.06
N ASP A 39 -0.26 -7.01 3.88
CA ASP A 39 -0.76 -8.29 4.40
C ASP A 39 -0.78 -8.30 5.93
N ALA A 40 0.32 -7.88 6.57
CA ALA A 40 0.39 -7.76 8.03
C ALA A 40 -0.69 -6.82 8.60
N GLU A 41 -0.92 -5.67 7.97
CA GLU A 41 -1.99 -4.74 8.36
C GLU A 41 -3.39 -5.35 8.20
N ASN A 42 -3.64 -6.06 7.09
CA ASN A 42 -4.92 -6.72 6.84
C ASN A 42 -5.23 -7.82 7.86
N ASN A 43 -4.20 -8.53 8.31
CA ASN A 43 -4.29 -9.61 9.30
C ASN A 43 -4.16 -9.12 10.75
N MET A 44 -3.98 -7.80 10.97
CA MET A 44 -3.72 -7.19 12.28
C MET A 44 -2.50 -7.80 13.00
N GLU A 45 -1.47 -8.16 12.24
CA GLU A 45 -0.21 -8.69 12.76
C GLU A 45 0.70 -7.56 13.28
N ALA A 46 1.63 -7.93 14.15
CA ALA A 46 2.60 -6.97 14.68
C ALA A 46 3.66 -6.65 13.61
N ILE A 47 3.78 -5.37 13.25
CA ILE A 47 4.79 -4.89 12.30
C ILE A 47 6.07 -4.52 13.07
N PRO A 48 7.22 -5.14 12.74
CA PRO A 48 8.50 -4.79 13.35
C PRO A 48 8.89 -3.34 13.09
N SER A 49 9.55 -2.71 14.07
CA SER A 49 10.13 -1.38 13.86
C SER A 49 11.38 -1.46 12.98
N ALA A 50 11.56 -0.47 12.11
CA ALA A 50 12.72 -0.40 11.22
C ALA A 50 14.04 -0.29 12.01
N SER A 51 15.04 -1.06 11.59
CA SER A 51 16.38 -1.04 12.18
C SER A 51 17.15 0.20 11.73
N ALA A 52 17.72 0.94 12.70
CA ALA A 52 18.53 2.14 12.41
C ALA A 52 19.91 1.82 11.82
N ASN A 53 20.47 0.65 12.15
CA ASN A 53 21.78 0.20 11.67
C ASN A 53 21.69 -1.27 11.26
N VAL A 54 22.04 -1.55 10.01
CA VAL A 54 22.08 -2.91 9.45
C VAL A 54 23.50 -3.16 8.95
N MET A 55 24.03 -4.36 9.18
CA MET A 55 25.28 -4.80 8.56
C MET A 55 24.99 -5.68 7.36
N CYS A 56 25.75 -5.50 6.28
CA CYS A 56 25.68 -6.34 5.09
C CYS A 56 26.92 -7.24 4.97
N ASN A 57 26.77 -8.34 4.24
CA ASN A 57 27.88 -9.24 3.94
C ASN A 57 28.91 -8.58 3.00
N GLU A 58 30.12 -9.14 2.95
CA GLU A 58 31.16 -8.70 2.01
C GLU A 58 30.64 -8.71 0.57
N GLY A 59 30.86 -7.59 -0.14
CA GLY A 59 30.37 -7.39 -1.51
C GLY A 59 28.94 -6.83 -1.62
N GLY A 60 28.25 -6.64 -0.50
CA GLY A 60 26.95 -5.96 -0.43
C GLY A 60 27.05 -4.51 0.07
N PHE A 61 25.92 -3.83 0.11
CA PHE A 61 25.75 -2.53 0.76
C PHE A 61 24.32 -2.42 1.33
N VAL A 62 24.11 -1.44 2.19
CA VAL A 62 22.80 -1.15 2.80
C VAL A 62 22.19 0.07 2.12
N ASN A 63 20.88 0.01 1.84
CA ASN A 63 20.12 1.12 1.30
C ASN A 63 18.80 1.27 2.07
N LEU A 64 18.34 2.50 2.24
CA LEU A 64 17.03 2.79 2.81
C LEU A 64 15.98 2.77 1.70
N VAL A 65 14.88 2.10 1.96
CA VAL A 65 13.73 2.03 1.06
C VAL A 65 12.51 2.50 1.83
N ASP A 66 11.83 3.50 1.26
CA ASP A 66 10.56 3.99 1.75
C ASP A 66 9.40 3.18 1.16
N CYS A 67 8.36 2.99 1.96
CA CYS A 67 7.11 2.37 1.55
C CYS A 67 5.94 3.08 2.21
N ASP A 68 4.84 3.19 1.48
CA ASP A 68 3.59 3.77 1.94
C ASP A 68 2.47 2.82 1.51
N THR A 69 1.89 2.13 2.50
CA THR A 69 0.87 1.10 2.26
C THR A 69 -0.45 1.72 1.76
N ASP A 70 -0.73 2.99 2.04
CA ASP A 70 -1.91 3.69 1.55
C ASP A 70 -1.77 4.08 0.08
N ILE A 71 -0.59 4.54 -0.36
CA ILE A 71 -0.29 4.75 -1.78
C ILE A 71 -0.35 3.41 -2.51
N TYR A 72 0.32 2.38 -2.00
CA TYR A 72 0.35 1.06 -2.63
C TYR A 72 -1.05 0.47 -2.81
N ARG A 73 -1.90 0.55 -1.79
CA ARG A 73 -3.31 0.08 -1.91
C ARG A 73 -4.10 0.88 -2.94
N ARG A 74 -3.90 2.19 -3.05
CA ARG A 74 -4.60 3.00 -4.06
C ARG A 74 -4.19 2.64 -5.48
N GLU A 75 -2.92 2.33 -5.71
CA GLU A 75 -2.42 1.95 -7.03
C GLU A 75 -2.78 0.50 -7.41
N ASN A 76 -2.79 -0.41 -6.43
CA ASN A 76 -2.88 -1.84 -6.69
C ASN A 76 -4.23 -2.48 -6.31
N ASP A 77 -5.02 -1.90 -5.40
CA ASP A 77 -6.38 -2.36 -5.05
C ASP A 77 -7.45 -1.39 -5.59
N ASN A 78 -7.60 -1.39 -6.91
CA ASN A 78 -8.63 -0.62 -7.62
C ASN A 78 -10.02 -1.28 -7.60
N ARG A 79 -10.23 -2.29 -6.75
CA ARG A 79 -11.49 -3.03 -6.74
C ARG A 79 -12.59 -2.21 -6.09
N ALA A 80 -13.65 -1.92 -6.86
CA ALA A 80 -14.85 -1.33 -6.32
C ALA A 80 -15.55 -2.29 -5.34
N VAL A 81 -15.69 -1.88 -4.08
CA VAL A 81 -16.44 -2.65 -3.06
C VAL A 81 -17.84 -2.06 -2.90
N LYS A 82 -18.88 -2.84 -3.25
CA LYS A 82 -20.28 -2.43 -3.06
C LYS A 82 -20.58 -2.22 -1.57
N LYS A 83 -21.18 -1.08 -1.24
CA LYS A 83 -21.67 -0.77 0.11
C LYS A 83 -23.19 -0.58 0.07
N THR A 84 -23.88 -1.22 1.02
CA THR A 84 -25.30 -1.01 1.27
C THR A 84 -25.45 0.05 2.35
N LEU A 85 -26.24 1.09 2.10
CA LEU A 85 -26.41 2.22 3.00
C LEU A 85 -27.88 2.61 3.12
N SER A 86 -28.22 3.35 4.17
CA SER A 86 -29.56 3.86 4.42
C SER A 86 -29.53 5.38 4.57
N ILE A 87 -30.41 6.07 3.86
CA ILE A 87 -30.59 7.52 3.93
C ILE A 87 -32.08 7.86 4.03
N PRO A 88 -32.45 9.02 4.59
CA PRO A 88 -33.84 9.45 4.62
C PRO A 88 -34.45 9.52 3.20
N SER A 89 -35.70 9.08 3.06
CA SER A 89 -36.41 9.02 1.76
C SER A 89 -36.46 10.39 1.06
N TRP A 90 -36.67 11.47 1.82
CA TRP A 90 -36.67 12.84 1.27
C TRP A 90 -35.32 13.24 0.65
N LEU A 91 -34.21 12.74 1.20
CA LEU A 91 -32.87 13.02 0.71
C LEU A 91 -32.58 12.22 -0.57
N ASN A 92 -32.98 10.94 -0.60
CA ASN A 92 -32.87 10.10 -1.78
C ASN A 92 -33.60 10.74 -2.98
N ALA A 93 -34.87 11.11 -2.80
CA ALA A 93 -35.67 11.72 -3.86
C ALA A 93 -35.07 13.05 -4.37
N LYS A 94 -34.48 13.85 -3.48
CA LYS A 94 -33.80 15.10 -3.86
C LYS A 94 -32.52 14.83 -4.64
N ALA A 95 -31.72 13.85 -4.22
CA ALA A 95 -30.47 13.47 -4.86
C ALA A 95 -30.69 12.84 -6.25
N GLU A 96 -31.67 11.96 -6.39
CA GLU A 96 -32.03 11.34 -7.68
C GLU A 96 -32.49 12.38 -8.71
N ARG A 97 -33.36 13.32 -8.33
CA ARG A 97 -33.80 14.41 -9.25
C ARG A 97 -32.65 15.31 -9.68
N ALA A 98 -31.64 15.48 -8.83
CA ALA A 98 -30.46 16.26 -9.13
C ALA A 98 -29.37 15.45 -9.89
N GLY A 99 -29.60 14.16 -10.17
CA GLY A 99 -28.64 13.30 -10.87
C GLY A 99 -27.37 13.01 -10.05
N VAL A 100 -27.48 13.01 -8.72
CA VAL A 100 -26.32 12.82 -7.83
C VAL A 100 -25.78 11.39 -7.93
N ASN A 101 -24.46 11.26 -8.09
CA ASN A 101 -23.77 9.99 -7.96
C ASN A 101 -23.49 9.66 -6.48
N PHE A 102 -24.34 8.82 -5.89
CA PHE A 102 -24.22 8.43 -4.48
C PHE A 102 -22.86 7.79 -4.13
N SER A 103 -22.31 6.99 -5.04
CA SER A 103 -21.01 6.35 -4.83
C SER A 103 -19.89 7.38 -4.76
N GLN A 104 -19.90 8.40 -5.63
CA GLN A 104 -18.92 9.48 -5.61
C GLN A 104 -19.04 10.31 -4.33
N VAL A 105 -20.26 10.70 -3.96
CA VAL A 105 -20.50 11.46 -2.71
C VAL A 105 -20.01 10.70 -1.48
N LEU A 106 -20.23 9.38 -1.43
CA LEU A 106 -19.71 8.55 -0.35
C LEU A 106 -18.18 8.52 -0.34
N GLN A 107 -17.54 8.35 -1.50
CA GLN A 107 -16.08 8.37 -1.61
C GLN A 107 -15.49 9.70 -1.16
N ASP A 108 -16.02 10.82 -1.65
CA ASP A 108 -15.57 12.17 -1.28
C ASP A 108 -15.75 12.43 0.22
N GLY A 109 -16.89 12.02 0.78
CA GLY A 109 -17.16 12.14 2.21
C GLY A 109 -16.21 11.30 3.07
N LEU A 110 -15.87 10.08 2.65
CA LEU A 110 -14.90 9.21 3.34
C LEU A 110 -13.49 9.79 3.26
N LYS A 111 -13.05 10.21 2.07
CA LYS A 111 -11.76 10.88 1.86
C LYS A 111 -11.60 12.09 2.75
N GLN A 112 -12.61 12.96 2.81
CA GLN A 112 -12.62 14.12 3.67
C GLN A 112 -12.54 13.75 5.16
N LYS A 113 -13.26 12.72 5.60
CA LYS A 113 -13.26 12.28 7.01
C LYS A 113 -11.96 11.63 7.45
N LEU A 114 -11.27 10.96 6.53
CA LEU A 114 -10.01 10.27 6.78
C LEU A 114 -8.78 11.13 6.44
N ASN A 115 -8.98 12.36 5.98
CA ASN A 115 -7.91 13.27 5.53
C ASN A 115 -7.06 12.69 4.37
N ILE A 116 -7.71 11.98 3.44
CA ILE A 116 -7.07 11.37 2.26
C ILE A 116 -7.42 12.22 1.03
N GLN A 117 -6.43 12.58 0.20
CA GLN A 117 -6.63 13.24 -1.11
C GLN A 117 -6.88 12.19 -2.21
#